data_AF-A0A4Q4CJ14-F1
#
_entry.id   AF-A0A4Q4CJ14-F1
#
_cell.length_a   1.000
_cell.length_b   1.000
_cell.length_c   1.000
_cell.angle_alpha   90.00
_cell.angle_beta   90.00
_cell.angle_gamma   90.00
#
_symmetry.space_group_name_H-M   'P 1'
#
loop_
_entity.id
_entity.type
_entity.pdbx_description
1 polymer ?
#
loop_
_entity_poly.entity_id
_entity_poly.type
_entity_poly.pdbx_seq_one_letter_code
_entity_poly.pdbx_strand_id
1 'polypeptide(L)'
;RLLPRRFRQVEQWLQPAALQLMVAKGSATVRERAMAMRGWLSMSAEQRAVDWTAWRAQFFNDRNEPRAFGTFPNKKLAELHPEILTELEAEQARIWEIEDARRALLCAEATNALLRLTAPALAAYEQQKQRSGLLDYSDLIGRTELLLLDPGAAWVLYKLDGGIDHLLLDEVQDTAPEQWRIAHRLTEEFFAGLGAREHEATRTFFAVGDPKQSIYSFQGADPAEFLRSRDQMRQRVGDAGHVWRTVRLDVSFRSTQPVLALVDAVFRDPVAADGVAEPGTLVHYPDRERFAGSVELWPLAPPPEPVKAEPWTVPAENLGLVSAPQMLADAVAESIRRELAAGGGLESQDRPLDAGDILVLVRRRGAFANALVRALKARDVPVAGLDRLALTEQIAVQDVLAACDAV
;
A
#
# COMPACT_ATOMS: atom_id res chain seq x y z
N ARG A 1 -6.37 -18.70 -31.87
CA ARG A 1 -6.88 -20.03 -32.32
C ARG A 1 -7.85 -20.71 -31.32
N LEU A 2 -8.01 -20.23 -30.08
CA LEU A 2 -8.98 -20.78 -29.10
C LEU A 2 -10.41 -20.22 -29.21
N LEU A 3 -10.58 -19.05 -29.83
CA LEU A 3 -11.88 -18.39 -30.01
C LEU A 3 -12.91 -19.21 -30.83
N PRO A 4 -12.59 -19.87 -31.96
CA PRO A 4 -13.61 -20.38 -32.89
C PRO A 4 -14.54 -21.48 -32.34
N ARG A 5 -14.11 -22.24 -31.32
CA ARG A 5 -14.93 -23.33 -30.76
C ARG A 5 -16.03 -22.85 -29.82
N ARG A 6 -15.84 -21.74 -29.10
CA ARG A 6 -16.87 -21.14 -28.22
C ARG A 6 -17.89 -20.29 -28.99
N PHE A 7 -17.55 -19.79 -30.18
CA PHE A 7 -18.48 -19.00 -31.01
C PHE A 7 -19.54 -19.83 -31.76
N ARG A 8 -19.32 -21.14 -31.98
CA ARG A 8 -20.35 -21.99 -32.63
C ARG A 8 -21.61 -22.20 -31.79
N GLN A 9 -21.55 -21.93 -30.49
CA GLN A 9 -22.69 -22.09 -29.60
C GLN A 9 -23.57 -20.84 -29.53
N VAL A 10 -23.22 -19.71 -30.15
CA VAL A 10 -23.96 -18.44 -30.04
C VAL A 10 -25.46 -18.57 -30.43
N GLU A 11 -25.82 -19.57 -31.24
CA GLU A 11 -27.20 -19.79 -31.71
C GLU A 11 -28.15 -20.39 -30.66
N GLN A 12 -27.69 -20.77 -29.46
CA GLN A 12 -28.52 -21.45 -28.45
C GLN A 12 -28.94 -20.60 -27.23
N TRP A 13 -28.42 -19.38 -27.03
CA TRP A 13 -28.48 -18.74 -25.70
C TRP A 13 -29.37 -17.50 -25.59
N LEU A 14 -29.52 -16.74 -26.68
CA LEU A 14 -30.52 -15.67 -26.78
C LEU A 14 -31.44 -16.03 -27.92
N GLN A 15 -32.63 -16.53 -27.59
CA GLN A 15 -33.56 -17.06 -28.56
C GLN A 15 -33.95 -15.95 -29.55
N PRO A 16 -33.89 -16.19 -30.88
CA PRO A 16 -34.36 -15.21 -31.87
C PRO A 16 -35.80 -14.75 -31.61
N ALA A 17 -36.61 -15.61 -30.98
CA ALA A 17 -37.96 -15.31 -30.53
C ALA A 17 -38.02 -14.23 -29.42
N ALA A 18 -37.10 -14.27 -28.44
CA ALA A 18 -37.02 -13.27 -27.36
C ALA A 18 -36.70 -11.88 -27.92
N LEU A 19 -35.71 -11.80 -28.82
CA LEU A 19 -35.35 -10.56 -29.51
C LEU A 19 -36.48 -10.04 -30.42
N GLN A 20 -37.18 -10.94 -31.13
CA GLN A 20 -38.32 -10.56 -31.95
C GLN A 20 -39.46 -9.97 -31.12
N LEU A 21 -39.70 -10.53 -29.93
CA LEU A 21 -40.69 -10.03 -28.99
C LEU A 21 -40.31 -8.65 -28.43
N MET A 22 -39.03 -8.43 -28.12
CA MET A 22 -38.50 -7.13 -27.70
C MET A 22 -38.62 -6.08 -28.80
N VAL A 23 -38.41 -6.44 -30.07
CA VAL A 23 -38.64 -5.53 -31.20
C VAL A 23 -40.12 -5.16 -31.34
N ALA A 24 -41.02 -6.14 -31.21
CA ALA A 24 -42.45 -5.96 -31.42
C ALA A 24 -43.14 -5.20 -30.28
N LYS A 25 -42.80 -5.49 -29.02
CA LYS A 25 -43.49 -5.00 -27.81
C LYS A 25 -42.65 -4.10 -26.91
N GLY A 26 -41.37 -3.88 -27.23
CA GLY A 26 -40.47 -3.02 -26.47
C GLY A 26 -40.73 -1.51 -26.65
N SER A 27 -40.20 -0.71 -25.74
CA SER A 27 -40.11 0.76 -25.89
C SER A 27 -39.12 1.12 -27.00
N ALA A 28 -39.07 2.40 -27.41
CA ALA A 28 -38.17 2.85 -28.49
C ALA A 28 -36.71 2.40 -28.29
N THR A 29 -36.16 2.62 -27.10
CA THR A 29 -34.78 2.22 -26.73
C THR A 29 -34.60 0.70 -26.66
N VAL A 30 -35.61 -0.05 -26.19
CA VAL A 30 -35.55 -1.52 -26.16
C VAL A 30 -35.55 -2.08 -27.58
N ARG A 31 -36.38 -1.52 -28.45
CA ARG A 31 -36.51 -1.91 -29.85
C ARG A 31 -35.20 -1.66 -30.61
N GLU A 32 -34.59 -0.49 -30.42
CA GLU A 32 -33.32 -0.13 -31.04
C GLU A 32 -32.20 -1.12 -30.65
N ARG A 33 -32.02 -1.39 -29.35
CA ARG A 33 -31.02 -2.35 -28.88
C ARG A 33 -31.31 -3.78 -29.35
N ALA A 34 -32.57 -4.20 -29.33
CA ALA A 34 -32.96 -5.51 -29.85
C ALA A 34 -32.70 -5.65 -31.36
N MET A 35 -32.91 -4.58 -32.15
CA MET A 35 -32.53 -4.54 -33.57
C MET A 35 -31.02 -4.64 -33.76
N ALA A 36 -30.23 -3.93 -32.95
CA ALA A 36 -28.77 -4.01 -32.98
C ALA A 36 -28.28 -5.44 -32.67
N MET A 37 -28.85 -6.08 -31.64
CA MET A 37 -28.57 -7.47 -31.29
C MET A 37 -28.91 -8.44 -32.43
N ARG A 38 -30.08 -8.27 -33.07
CA ARG A 38 -30.48 -9.10 -34.23
C ARG A 38 -29.59 -8.87 -35.44
N GLY A 39 -29.18 -7.64 -35.68
CA GLY A 39 -28.24 -7.29 -36.75
C GLY A 39 -26.92 -8.04 -36.57
N TRP A 40 -26.36 -8.03 -35.36
CA TRP A 40 -25.15 -8.78 -35.05
C TRP A 40 -25.33 -10.30 -35.20
N LEU A 41 -26.45 -10.87 -34.73
CA LEU A 41 -26.73 -12.30 -34.89
C LEU A 41 -26.93 -12.75 -36.34
N SER A 42 -27.31 -11.84 -37.24
CA SER A 42 -27.46 -12.13 -38.67
C SER A 42 -26.14 -12.19 -39.45
N MET A 43 -25.03 -11.76 -38.84
CA MET A 43 -23.70 -11.78 -39.45
C MET A 43 -23.06 -13.17 -39.41
N SER A 44 -22.10 -13.42 -40.30
CA SER A 44 -21.29 -14.67 -40.27
C SER A 44 -20.52 -14.78 -38.95
N ALA A 45 -20.06 -15.99 -38.59
CA ALA A 45 -19.29 -16.20 -37.37
C ALA A 45 -17.98 -15.38 -37.36
N GLU A 46 -17.34 -15.23 -38.52
CA GLU A 46 -16.12 -14.44 -38.70
C GLU A 46 -16.40 -12.94 -38.51
N GLN A 47 -17.48 -12.44 -39.12
CA GLN A 47 -17.91 -11.04 -38.97
C GLN A 47 -18.29 -10.73 -37.52
N ARG A 48 -19.02 -11.63 -36.85
CA ARG A 48 -19.35 -11.51 -35.42
C ARG A 48 -18.13 -11.43 -34.53
N ALA A 49 -17.08 -12.21 -34.83
CA ALA A 49 -15.84 -12.18 -34.06
C ALA A 49 -15.08 -10.86 -34.24
N VAL A 50 -15.07 -10.29 -35.44
CA VAL A 50 -14.50 -8.96 -35.72
C VAL A 50 -15.31 -7.87 -35.01
N ASP A 51 -16.63 -7.94 -35.09
CA ASP A 51 -17.56 -6.94 -34.55
C ASP A 51 -18.00 -7.23 -33.10
N TRP A 52 -17.16 -7.94 -32.34
CA TRP A 52 -17.44 -8.36 -30.97
C TRP A 52 -17.72 -7.18 -30.03
N THR A 53 -17.06 -6.04 -30.25
CA THR A 53 -17.24 -4.82 -29.46
C THR A 53 -18.68 -4.30 -29.53
N ALA A 54 -19.33 -4.40 -30.70
CA ALA A 54 -20.71 -3.97 -30.89
C ALA A 54 -21.70 -4.84 -30.09
N TRP A 55 -21.44 -6.15 -30.01
CA TRP A 55 -22.21 -7.08 -29.17
C TRP A 55 -22.01 -6.80 -27.69
N ARG A 56 -20.75 -6.65 -27.25
CA ARG A 56 -20.41 -6.32 -25.85
C ARG A 56 -21.06 -5.02 -25.39
N ALA A 57 -21.09 -3.99 -26.22
CA ALA A 57 -21.69 -2.69 -25.89
C ALA A 57 -23.18 -2.79 -25.52
N GLN A 58 -23.87 -3.84 -25.96
CA GLN A 58 -25.25 -4.10 -25.58
C GLN A 58 -25.40 -4.56 -24.13
N PHE A 59 -24.36 -5.12 -23.50
CA PHE A 59 -24.43 -5.70 -22.15
C PHE A 59 -23.55 -4.97 -21.13
N PHE A 60 -22.56 -4.20 -21.60
CA PHE A 60 -21.59 -3.48 -20.76
C PHE A 60 -21.55 -1.99 -21.10
N ASN A 61 -21.22 -1.16 -20.11
CA ASN A 61 -20.97 0.27 -20.31
C ASN A 61 -19.54 0.54 -20.79
N ASP A 62 -19.22 1.80 -21.06
CA ASP A 62 -17.90 2.22 -21.54
C ASP A 62 -16.79 2.03 -20.49
N ARG A 63 -17.18 1.92 -19.20
CA ARG A 63 -16.29 1.57 -18.08
C ARG A 63 -16.11 0.07 -17.90
N ASN A 64 -16.66 -0.74 -18.81
CA ASN A 64 -16.57 -2.19 -18.79
C ASN A 64 -17.32 -2.86 -17.62
N GLU A 65 -18.31 -2.17 -17.06
CA GLU A 65 -19.19 -2.66 -16.00
C GLU A 65 -20.49 -3.24 -16.60
N PRO A 66 -21.05 -4.31 -16.01
CA PRO A 66 -22.34 -4.86 -16.43
C PRO A 66 -23.44 -3.81 -16.39
N ARG A 67 -24.22 -3.69 -17.47
CA ARG A 67 -25.43 -2.85 -17.46
C ARG A 67 -26.50 -3.53 -16.63
N ALA A 68 -27.14 -2.78 -15.72
CA ALA A 68 -28.30 -3.26 -15.00
C ALA A 68 -29.51 -3.45 -15.95
N PHE A 69 -30.23 -4.55 -15.80
CA PHE A 69 -31.44 -4.86 -16.58
C PHE A 69 -32.73 -4.22 -16.03
N GLY A 70 -32.62 -3.28 -15.08
CA GLY A 70 -33.79 -2.68 -14.43
C GLY A 70 -34.80 -2.01 -15.37
N THR A 71 -34.35 -1.49 -16.52
CA THR A 71 -35.21 -0.83 -17.52
C THR A 71 -35.22 -1.51 -18.89
N PHE A 72 -34.50 -2.62 -19.05
CA PHE A 72 -34.35 -3.36 -20.30
C PHE A 72 -34.50 -4.86 -20.00
N PRO A 73 -35.51 -5.56 -20.55
CA PRO A 73 -36.32 -5.24 -21.73
C PRO A 73 -37.59 -4.38 -21.51
N ASN A 74 -37.70 -3.71 -20.35
CA ASN A 74 -38.86 -2.99 -19.78
C ASN A 74 -39.69 -3.85 -18.81
N LYS A 75 -40.26 -3.21 -17.78
CA LYS A 75 -40.92 -3.89 -16.65
C LYS A 75 -42.08 -4.79 -17.10
N LYS A 76 -42.95 -4.28 -17.97
CA LYS A 76 -44.13 -5.02 -18.47
C LYS A 76 -43.74 -6.24 -19.31
N LEU A 77 -42.67 -6.16 -20.10
CA LEU A 77 -42.19 -7.28 -20.88
C LEU A 77 -41.49 -8.32 -20.01
N ALA A 78 -40.70 -7.87 -19.02
CA ALA A 78 -40.05 -8.75 -18.05
C ALA A 78 -41.07 -9.50 -17.16
N GLU A 79 -42.19 -8.88 -16.80
CA GLU A 79 -43.29 -9.53 -16.04
C GLU A 79 -44.03 -10.58 -16.87
N LEU A 80 -44.26 -10.32 -18.16
CA LEU A 80 -44.97 -11.23 -19.06
C LEU A 80 -44.10 -12.36 -19.60
N HIS A 81 -42.79 -12.13 -19.70
CA HIS A 81 -41.80 -13.05 -20.28
C HIS A 81 -40.50 -13.05 -19.45
N PRO A 82 -40.51 -13.63 -18.24
CA PRO A 82 -39.33 -13.69 -17.37
C PRO A 82 -38.12 -14.38 -18.00
N GLU A 83 -38.34 -15.31 -18.94
CA GLU A 83 -37.32 -16.01 -19.69
C GLU A 83 -36.35 -15.07 -20.43
N ILE A 84 -36.83 -13.91 -20.89
CA ILE A 84 -35.99 -12.94 -21.61
C ILE A 84 -34.93 -12.35 -20.69
N LEU A 85 -35.28 -12.07 -19.43
CA LEU A 85 -34.34 -11.54 -18.46
C LEU A 85 -33.26 -12.58 -18.14
N THR A 86 -33.68 -13.83 -17.88
CA THR A 86 -32.76 -14.94 -17.62
C THR A 86 -31.79 -15.17 -18.79
N GLU A 87 -32.25 -15.12 -20.03
CA GLU A 87 -31.39 -15.26 -21.22
C GLU A 87 -30.40 -14.10 -21.36
N LEU A 88 -30.83 -12.86 -21.09
CA LEU A 88 -29.96 -11.68 -21.13
C LEU A 88 -28.89 -11.72 -20.02
N GLU A 89 -29.25 -12.17 -18.82
CA GLU A 89 -28.33 -12.34 -17.69
C GLU A 89 -27.31 -13.46 -17.96
N ALA A 90 -27.77 -14.61 -18.50
CA ALA A 90 -26.89 -15.69 -18.90
C ALA A 90 -25.89 -15.26 -19.99
N GLU A 91 -26.34 -14.49 -20.98
CA GLU A 91 -25.49 -13.96 -22.03
C GLU A 91 -24.51 -12.90 -21.49
N GLN A 92 -24.93 -12.04 -20.56
CA GLN A 92 -24.04 -11.09 -19.90
C GLN A 92 -22.93 -11.80 -19.11
N ALA A 93 -23.25 -12.86 -18.37
CA ALA A 93 -22.29 -13.68 -17.66
C ALA A 93 -21.29 -14.38 -18.63
N ARG A 94 -21.78 -14.90 -19.76
CA ARG A 94 -20.93 -15.51 -20.79
C ARG A 94 -19.96 -14.50 -21.42
N ILE A 95 -20.44 -13.30 -21.73
CA ILE A 95 -19.58 -12.23 -22.26
C ILE A 95 -18.51 -11.86 -21.23
N TRP A 96 -18.86 -11.80 -19.93
CA TRP A 96 -17.91 -11.56 -18.86
C TRP A 96 -16.77 -12.58 -18.84
N GLU A 97 -17.10 -13.89 -18.89
CA GLU A 97 -16.08 -14.95 -18.93
C GLU A 97 -15.16 -14.86 -20.16
N ILE A 98 -15.71 -14.48 -21.31
CA ILE A 98 -14.92 -14.30 -22.54
C ILE A 98 -13.99 -13.10 -22.42
N GLU A 99 -14.48 -11.98 -21.91
CA GLU A 99 -13.67 -10.78 -21.70
C GLU A 99 -12.58 -11.02 -20.65
N ASP A 100 -12.88 -11.76 -19.58
CA ASP A 100 -11.90 -12.16 -18.57
C ASP A 100 -10.79 -13.02 -19.19
N ALA A 101 -11.15 -14.05 -19.97
CA ALA A 101 -10.18 -14.87 -20.71
C ALA A 101 -9.34 -14.05 -21.73
N ARG A 102 -9.96 -13.07 -22.39
CA ARG A 102 -9.24 -12.15 -23.32
C ARG A 102 -8.26 -11.27 -22.56
N ARG A 103 -8.66 -10.70 -21.42
CA ARG A 103 -7.78 -9.90 -20.55
C ARG A 103 -6.63 -10.72 -20.01
N ALA A 104 -6.89 -11.96 -19.58
CA ALA A 104 -5.86 -12.88 -19.14
C ALA A 104 -4.83 -13.19 -20.25
N LEU A 105 -5.30 -13.43 -21.48
CA LEU A 105 -4.41 -13.62 -22.63
C LEU A 105 -3.57 -12.38 -22.93
N LEU A 106 -4.18 -11.19 -22.95
CA LEU A 106 -3.47 -9.93 -23.16
C LEU A 106 -2.43 -9.68 -22.06
N CYS A 107 -2.78 -9.96 -20.80
CA CYS A 107 -1.85 -9.87 -19.68
C CYS A 107 -0.67 -10.83 -19.84
N ALA A 108 -0.93 -12.08 -20.24
CA ALA A 108 0.13 -13.07 -20.48
C ALA A 108 1.04 -12.66 -21.66
N GLU A 109 0.47 -12.16 -22.75
CA GLU A 109 1.22 -11.66 -23.92
C GLU A 109 2.10 -10.46 -23.55
N ALA A 110 1.54 -9.48 -22.84
CA ALA A 110 2.26 -8.31 -22.34
C ALA A 110 3.37 -8.69 -21.35
N THR A 111 3.09 -9.61 -20.42
CA THR A 111 4.08 -10.13 -19.46
C THR A 111 5.23 -10.85 -20.18
N ASN A 112 4.92 -11.71 -21.15
CA ASN A 112 5.95 -12.39 -21.94
C ASN A 112 6.79 -11.39 -22.77
N ALA A 113 6.16 -10.37 -23.36
CA ALA A 113 6.88 -9.32 -24.06
C ALA A 113 7.81 -8.54 -23.11
N LEU A 114 7.32 -8.17 -21.92
CA LEU A 114 8.11 -7.52 -20.88
C LEU A 114 9.31 -8.39 -20.46
N LEU A 115 9.08 -9.66 -20.13
CA LEU A 115 10.15 -10.58 -19.71
C LEU A 115 11.21 -10.79 -20.79
N ARG A 116 10.81 -10.87 -22.07
CA ARG A 116 11.76 -10.97 -23.18
C ARG A 116 12.65 -9.74 -23.32
N LEU A 117 12.14 -8.57 -22.95
CA LEU A 117 12.89 -7.32 -22.97
C LEU A 117 13.77 -7.17 -21.72
N THR A 118 13.23 -7.46 -20.53
CA THR A 118 13.90 -7.16 -19.26
C THR A 118 14.89 -8.23 -18.83
N ALA A 119 14.65 -9.51 -19.12
CA ALA A 119 15.53 -10.59 -18.67
C ALA A 119 16.99 -10.44 -19.19
N PRO A 120 17.23 -10.12 -20.49
CA PRO A 120 18.60 -9.87 -20.96
C PRO A 120 19.24 -8.64 -20.32
N ALA A 121 18.45 -7.58 -20.06
CA ALA A 121 18.94 -6.36 -19.42
C ALA A 121 19.35 -6.62 -17.96
N LEU A 122 18.54 -7.38 -17.21
CA LEU A 122 18.86 -7.80 -15.85
C LEU A 122 20.11 -8.68 -15.81
N ALA A 123 20.25 -9.62 -16.75
CA ALA A 123 21.44 -10.46 -16.85
C ALA A 123 22.71 -9.62 -17.14
N ALA A 124 22.61 -8.63 -18.03
CA ALA A 124 23.72 -7.72 -18.32
C ALA A 124 24.07 -6.85 -17.10
N TYR A 125 23.08 -6.36 -16.37
CA TYR A 125 23.27 -5.60 -15.12
C TYR A 125 24.03 -6.43 -14.07
N GLU A 126 23.58 -7.65 -13.81
CA GLU A 126 24.23 -8.56 -12.86
C GLU A 126 25.66 -8.89 -13.29
N GLN A 127 25.89 -9.15 -14.58
CA GLN A 127 27.24 -9.41 -15.09
C GLN A 127 28.16 -8.19 -14.89
N GLN A 128 27.65 -6.97 -15.10
CA GLN A 128 28.43 -5.75 -14.91
C GLN A 128 28.76 -5.51 -13.43
N LYS A 129 27.80 -5.74 -12.52
CA LYS A 129 28.04 -5.69 -11.08
C LYS A 129 29.13 -6.66 -10.65
N GLN A 130 29.05 -7.91 -11.12
CA GLN A 130 30.04 -8.94 -10.83
C GLN A 130 31.44 -8.57 -11.33
N ARG A 131 31.55 -8.08 -12.58
CA ARG A 131 32.84 -7.64 -13.14
C ARG A 131 33.46 -6.48 -12.36
N SER A 132 32.62 -5.61 -11.80
CA SER A 132 33.05 -4.44 -11.03
C SER A 132 33.29 -4.76 -9.55
N GLY A 133 32.98 -5.98 -9.09
CA GLY A 133 33.08 -6.36 -7.68
C GLY A 133 32.09 -5.61 -6.76
N LEU A 134 30.95 -5.16 -7.29
CA LEU A 134 29.95 -4.38 -6.57
C LEU A 134 28.79 -5.26 -6.06
N LEU A 135 28.17 -4.82 -4.97
CA LEU A 135 26.96 -5.41 -4.38
C LEU A 135 25.97 -4.30 -4.04
N ASP A 136 24.72 -4.48 -4.44
CA ASP A 136 23.60 -3.66 -3.99
C ASP A 136 23.06 -4.16 -2.64
N TYR A 137 22.21 -3.36 -1.97
CA TYR A 137 21.57 -3.77 -0.71
C TYR A 137 20.79 -5.09 -0.83
N SER A 138 20.07 -5.30 -1.93
CA SER A 138 19.36 -6.56 -2.18
C SER A 138 20.32 -7.73 -2.40
N ASP A 139 21.48 -7.49 -3.00
CA ASP A 139 22.50 -8.53 -3.18
C ASP A 139 23.10 -8.95 -1.85
N LEU A 140 23.30 -8.02 -0.91
CA LEU A 140 23.80 -8.34 0.42
C LEU A 140 22.88 -9.34 1.12
N ILE A 141 21.56 -9.13 1.04
CA ILE A 141 20.57 -10.04 1.62
C ILE A 141 20.58 -11.37 0.85
N GLY A 142 20.35 -11.33 -0.46
CA GLY A 142 20.21 -12.55 -1.27
C GLY A 142 21.46 -13.42 -1.30
N ARG A 143 22.66 -12.82 -1.38
CA ARG A 143 23.93 -13.57 -1.34
C ARG A 143 24.24 -14.11 0.04
N THR A 144 23.87 -13.41 1.12
CA THR A 144 24.01 -13.95 2.48
C THR A 144 23.09 -15.16 2.65
N GLU A 145 21.86 -15.08 2.17
CA GLU A 145 20.94 -16.22 2.16
C GLU A 145 21.53 -17.42 1.40
N LEU A 146 22.01 -17.20 0.16
CA LEU A 146 22.63 -18.25 -0.65
C LEU A 146 23.89 -18.83 0.01
N LEU A 147 24.73 -17.98 0.61
CA LEU A 147 25.92 -18.40 1.33
C LEU A 147 25.59 -19.34 2.48
N LEU A 148 24.48 -19.09 3.19
CA LEU A 148 24.02 -19.93 4.29
C LEU A 148 23.32 -21.23 3.82
N LEU A 149 22.99 -21.36 2.54
CA LEU A 149 22.43 -22.58 1.94
C LEU A 149 23.49 -23.54 1.40
N ASP A 150 24.67 -23.04 1.06
CA ASP A 150 25.76 -23.87 0.51
C ASP A 150 26.24 -24.88 1.57
N PRO A 151 26.46 -26.18 1.24
CA PRO A 151 27.14 -27.11 2.14
C PRO A 151 28.47 -26.59 2.72
N GLY A 152 29.19 -25.70 1.99
CA GLY A 152 30.38 -25.00 2.49
C GLY A 152 30.09 -23.98 3.62
N ALA A 153 28.83 -23.58 3.79
CA ALA A 153 28.36 -22.74 4.89
C ALA A 153 28.66 -23.37 6.24
N ALA A 154 28.74 -24.70 6.36
CA ALA A 154 29.05 -25.35 7.63
C ALA A 154 30.38 -24.84 8.23
N TRP A 155 31.36 -24.42 7.42
CA TRP A 155 32.59 -23.80 7.92
C TRP A 155 32.39 -22.32 8.31
N VAL A 156 31.56 -21.59 7.56
CA VAL A 156 31.21 -20.19 7.86
C VAL A 156 30.38 -20.11 9.13
N LEU A 157 29.33 -20.94 9.21
CA LEU A 157 28.52 -21.20 10.39
C LEU A 157 29.41 -21.69 11.53
N TYR A 158 30.24 -22.73 11.39
CA TYR A 158 31.17 -23.12 12.47
C TYR A 158 32.07 -21.97 12.99
N LYS A 159 32.54 -21.06 12.12
CA LYS A 159 33.26 -19.85 12.53
C LYS A 159 32.36 -18.82 13.23
N LEU A 160 31.10 -18.70 12.81
CA LEU A 160 30.08 -17.80 13.37
C LEU A 160 29.37 -18.37 14.61
N ASP A 161 28.92 -19.62 14.63
CA ASP A 161 28.54 -20.46 15.77
C ASP A 161 29.63 -20.48 16.85
N GLY A 162 30.88 -20.32 16.41
CA GLY A 162 32.01 -20.03 17.27
C GLY A 162 31.88 -18.76 18.11
N GLY A 163 31.07 -17.78 17.69
CA GLY A 163 30.96 -16.43 18.25
C GLY A 163 29.56 -15.80 18.34
N ILE A 164 28.47 -16.46 17.91
CA ILE A 164 27.09 -15.98 18.08
C ILE A 164 26.35 -16.91 19.05
N ASP A 165 26.23 -16.47 20.29
CA ASP A 165 25.44 -17.16 21.31
C ASP A 165 24.02 -16.58 21.44
N HIS A 166 23.83 -15.33 21.05
CA HIS A 166 22.56 -14.62 21.22
C HIS A 166 22.17 -13.91 19.92
N LEU A 167 20.97 -14.20 19.41
CA LEU A 167 20.36 -13.44 18.33
C LEU A 167 19.27 -12.53 18.89
N LEU A 168 19.47 -11.22 18.76
CA LEU A 168 18.52 -10.19 19.18
C LEU A 168 18.01 -9.47 17.93
N LEU A 169 16.71 -9.51 17.71
CA LEU A 169 16.04 -8.85 16.60
C LEU A 169 15.06 -7.80 17.15
N ASP A 170 15.20 -6.57 16.68
CA ASP A 170 14.30 -5.45 16.97
C ASP A 170 13.49 -5.09 15.71
N GLU A 171 12.35 -4.43 15.89
CA GLU A 171 11.42 -4.02 14.83
C GLU A 171 11.05 -5.15 13.85
N VAL A 172 10.87 -6.37 14.36
CA VAL A 172 10.74 -7.57 13.52
C VAL A 172 9.49 -7.62 12.64
N GLN A 173 8.53 -6.71 12.88
CA GLN A 173 7.37 -6.51 12.00
C GLN A 173 7.75 -5.91 10.63
N ASP A 174 8.93 -5.30 10.52
CA ASP A 174 9.43 -4.68 9.28
C ASP A 174 10.46 -5.57 8.55
N THR A 175 10.66 -6.80 9.04
CA THR A 175 11.58 -7.77 8.46
C THR A 175 10.97 -8.45 7.23
N ALA A 176 11.73 -8.49 6.13
CA ALA A 176 11.34 -9.17 4.90
C ALA A 176 11.52 -10.70 5.01
N PRO A 177 10.81 -11.53 4.22
CA PRO A 177 10.94 -12.99 4.26
C PRO A 177 12.37 -13.52 4.08
N GLU A 178 13.17 -12.88 3.22
CA GLU A 178 14.58 -13.23 2.98
C GLU A 178 15.42 -13.08 4.26
N GLN A 179 15.18 -12.02 5.02
CA GLN A 179 15.90 -11.73 6.26
C GLN A 179 15.51 -12.71 7.37
N TRP A 180 14.23 -13.10 7.44
CA TRP A 180 13.79 -14.19 8.32
C TRP A 180 14.48 -15.50 7.99
N ARG A 181 14.62 -15.85 6.71
CA ARG A 181 15.35 -17.06 6.30
C ARG A 181 16.80 -17.03 6.76
N ILE A 182 17.48 -15.89 6.65
CA ILE A 182 18.83 -15.71 7.21
C ILE A 182 18.84 -15.94 8.73
N ALA A 183 17.94 -15.29 9.48
CA ALA A 183 17.85 -15.46 10.93
C ALA A 183 17.60 -16.92 11.36
N HIS A 184 16.70 -17.62 10.65
CA HIS A 184 16.40 -19.03 10.91
C HIS A 184 17.58 -19.96 10.64
N ARG A 185 18.43 -19.63 9.66
CA ARG A 185 19.65 -20.38 9.35
C ARG A 185 20.73 -20.16 10.38
N LEU A 186 20.95 -18.91 10.78
CA LEU A 186 21.93 -18.57 11.83
C LEU A 186 21.60 -19.21 13.18
N THR A 187 20.33 -19.55 13.42
CA THR A 187 19.87 -20.18 14.67
C THR A 187 19.56 -21.66 14.54
N GLU A 188 19.82 -22.29 13.39
CA GLU A 188 19.48 -23.70 13.15
C GLU A 188 20.22 -24.63 14.14
N GLU A 189 21.49 -24.36 14.41
CA GLU A 189 22.30 -25.09 15.39
C GLU A 189 22.00 -24.75 16.86
N PHE A 190 21.20 -23.71 17.14
CA PHE A 190 20.88 -23.36 18.53
C PHE A 190 19.99 -24.42 19.19
N PHE A 191 19.21 -25.13 18.37
CA PHE A 191 18.16 -26.05 18.80
C PHE A 191 18.36 -27.48 18.26
N ALA A 192 19.39 -27.71 17.44
CA ALA A 192 19.76 -29.05 17.00
C ALA A 192 20.40 -29.81 18.18
N GLY A 193 19.67 -30.76 18.74
CA GLY A 193 20.10 -31.50 19.93
C GLY A 193 21.48 -32.15 19.77
N LEU A 194 22.35 -31.88 20.75
CA LEU A 194 23.64 -32.52 21.04
C LEU A 194 24.74 -32.36 19.98
N GLY A 195 25.64 -31.38 20.21
CA GLY A 195 26.90 -31.29 19.47
C GLY A 195 27.90 -30.25 20.01
N ALA A 196 28.87 -30.72 20.81
CA ALA A 196 30.26 -30.22 20.90
C ALA A 196 30.64 -29.01 21.79
N ARG A 197 29.76 -28.43 22.61
CA ARG A 197 30.20 -27.57 23.74
C ARG A 197 29.51 -27.95 25.03
N GLU A 198 30.08 -28.93 25.73
CA GLU A 198 29.64 -29.30 27.08
C GLU A 198 29.92 -28.22 28.14
N HIS A 199 30.49 -27.06 27.79
CA HIS A 199 30.78 -25.99 28.76
C HIS A 199 30.51 -24.59 28.16
N GLU A 200 29.50 -23.91 28.72
CA GLU A 200 29.48 -22.51 29.22
C GLU A 200 28.42 -21.49 28.73
N ALA A 201 27.79 -21.58 27.54
CA ALA A 201 26.82 -20.55 27.12
C ALA A 201 25.48 -21.12 26.65
N THR A 202 24.39 -20.69 27.30
CA THR A 202 23.02 -20.94 26.82
C THR A 202 22.75 -20.05 25.62
N ARG A 203 22.52 -20.66 24.45
CA ARG A 203 22.16 -19.93 23.24
C ARG A 203 20.74 -19.38 23.34
N THR A 204 20.50 -18.13 22.94
CA THR A 204 19.17 -17.51 23.05
C THR A 204 18.73 -16.79 21.79
N PHE A 205 17.43 -16.85 21.54
CA PHE A 205 16.75 -16.05 20.53
C PHE A 205 15.81 -15.05 21.22
N PHE A 206 15.96 -13.77 20.89
CA PHE A 206 15.10 -12.69 21.35
C PHE A 206 14.62 -11.88 20.15
N ALA A 207 13.31 -11.68 20.05
CA ALA A 207 12.70 -10.87 19.02
C ALA A 207 11.66 -9.95 19.67
N VAL A 208 11.73 -8.67 19.34
CA VAL A 208 10.76 -7.66 19.77
C VAL A 208 10.21 -6.95 18.53
N GLY A 209 8.89 -6.73 18.54
CA GLY A 209 8.20 -6.07 17.45
C GLY A 209 6.71 -6.02 17.69
N ASP A 210 6.05 -5.19 16.91
CA ASP A 210 4.62 -4.94 17.01
C ASP A 210 3.99 -4.98 15.60
N PRO A 211 3.21 -6.01 15.25
CA PRO A 211 2.54 -6.09 13.96
C PRO A 211 1.74 -4.83 13.60
N LYS A 212 1.19 -4.13 14.61
CA LYS A 212 0.42 -2.88 14.44
C LYS A 212 1.25 -1.76 13.80
N GLN A 213 2.58 -1.83 13.92
CA GLN A 213 3.51 -0.79 13.50
C GLN A 213 4.19 -1.09 12.17
N SER A 214 3.82 -2.20 11.50
CA SER A 214 4.40 -2.52 10.19
C SER A 214 3.89 -1.55 9.12
N ILE A 215 4.76 -0.63 8.71
CA ILE A 215 4.46 0.41 7.72
C ILE A 215 5.40 0.36 6.50
N TYR A 216 6.33 -0.60 6.48
CA TYR A 216 7.35 -0.76 5.43
C TYR A 216 7.05 -1.85 4.40
N SER A 217 5.78 -2.15 4.13
CA SER A 217 5.38 -3.13 3.12
C SER A 217 5.92 -2.82 1.71
N PHE A 218 6.15 -1.54 1.40
CA PHE A 218 6.80 -1.10 0.16
C PHE A 218 8.27 -1.51 0.03
N GLN A 219 8.92 -1.90 1.15
CA GLN A 219 10.27 -2.47 1.18
C GLN A 219 10.27 -4.00 1.27
N GLY A 220 9.09 -4.64 1.26
CA GLY A 220 8.95 -6.09 1.32
C GLY A 220 8.71 -6.66 2.72
N ALA A 221 8.48 -5.82 3.74
CA ALA A 221 8.06 -6.28 5.06
C ALA A 221 6.74 -7.07 4.99
N ASP A 222 6.68 -8.21 5.67
CA ASP A 222 5.47 -9.04 5.78
C ASP A 222 5.15 -9.34 7.26
N PRO A 223 4.12 -8.69 7.84
CA PRO A 223 3.67 -8.96 9.21
C PRO A 223 3.24 -10.42 9.42
N ALA A 224 2.72 -11.07 8.39
CA ALA A 224 2.31 -12.46 8.47
C ALA A 224 3.54 -13.38 8.57
N GLU A 225 4.66 -13.01 7.97
CA GLU A 225 5.92 -13.74 8.10
C GLU A 225 6.48 -13.65 9.52
N PHE A 226 6.34 -12.51 10.21
CA PHE A 226 6.68 -12.42 11.62
C PHE A 226 5.88 -13.43 12.47
N LEU A 227 4.56 -13.53 12.26
CA LEU A 227 3.72 -14.49 12.99
C LEU A 227 4.12 -15.94 12.69
N ARG A 228 4.37 -16.27 11.41
CA ARG A 228 4.87 -17.60 11.00
C ARG A 228 6.21 -17.92 11.64
N SER A 229 7.16 -17.00 11.57
CA SER A 229 8.51 -17.14 12.13
C SER A 229 8.49 -17.29 13.65
N ARG A 230 7.63 -16.54 14.35
CA ARG A 230 7.39 -16.70 15.80
C ARG A 230 6.93 -18.11 16.13
N ASP A 231 5.94 -18.63 15.40
CA ASP A 231 5.37 -19.94 15.68
C ASP A 231 6.35 -21.08 15.34
N GLN A 232 7.12 -20.93 14.25
CA GLN A 232 8.21 -21.84 13.89
C GLN A 232 9.31 -21.87 14.96
N MET A 233 9.74 -20.71 15.47
CA MET A 233 10.76 -20.63 16.51
C MET A 233 10.25 -21.17 17.84
N ARG A 234 8.99 -20.88 18.21
CA ARG A 234 8.35 -21.48 19.39
C ARG A 234 8.38 -23.01 19.31
N GLN A 235 8.06 -23.57 18.16
CA GLN A 235 8.10 -25.02 17.96
C GLN A 235 9.53 -25.56 18.12
N ARG A 236 10.52 -24.98 17.42
CA ARG A 236 11.94 -25.40 17.51
C ARG A 236 12.48 -25.34 18.94
N VAL A 237 12.18 -24.27 19.67
CA VAL A 237 12.58 -24.10 21.08
C VAL A 237 11.94 -25.18 21.95
N GLY A 238 10.66 -25.48 21.73
CA GLY A 238 9.94 -26.53 22.44
C GLY A 238 10.49 -27.94 22.14
N ASP A 239 10.75 -28.25 20.87
CA ASP A 239 11.31 -29.53 20.43
C ASP A 239 12.71 -29.78 21.01
N ALA A 240 13.50 -28.72 21.22
CA ALA A 240 14.80 -28.76 21.89
C ALA A 240 14.72 -28.80 23.44
N GLY A 241 13.52 -28.79 24.03
CA GLY A 241 13.32 -28.83 25.47
C GLY A 241 13.64 -27.50 26.20
N HIS A 242 13.74 -26.40 25.46
CA HIS A 242 13.96 -25.06 26.01
C HIS A 242 12.64 -24.32 26.27
N VAL A 243 12.71 -23.24 27.05
CA VAL A 243 11.52 -22.46 27.42
C VAL A 243 11.29 -21.31 26.44
N TRP A 244 10.15 -21.33 25.76
CA TRP A 244 9.66 -20.19 24.99
C TRP A 244 8.85 -19.24 25.89
N ARG A 245 9.13 -17.93 25.84
CA ARG A 245 8.36 -16.91 26.55
C ARG A 245 7.82 -15.88 25.56
N THR A 246 6.50 -15.72 25.53
CA THR A 246 5.84 -14.59 24.86
C THR A 246 5.45 -13.55 25.90
N VAL A 247 6.09 -12.39 25.86
CA VAL A 247 5.83 -11.28 26.77
C VAL A 247 5.03 -10.21 26.02
N ARG A 248 3.91 -9.78 26.57
CA ARG A 248 3.15 -8.62 26.08
C ARG A 248 3.55 -7.39 26.89
N LEU A 249 3.76 -6.27 26.21
CA LEU A 249 4.02 -4.97 26.82
C LEU A 249 2.81 -4.08 26.56
N ASP A 250 1.89 -4.04 27.53
CA ASP A 250 0.64 -3.27 27.49
C ASP A 250 0.74 -1.92 28.22
N VAL A 251 1.79 -1.73 29.02
CA VAL A 251 2.09 -0.46 29.69
C VAL A 251 2.92 0.46 28.77
N SER A 252 2.40 1.65 28.51
CA SER A 252 3.08 2.73 27.79
C SER A 252 3.79 3.68 28.76
N PHE A 253 5.11 3.75 28.62
CA PHE A 253 5.96 4.71 29.35
C PHE A 253 6.15 6.03 28.58
N ARG A 254 5.60 6.13 27.36
CA ARG A 254 5.84 7.25 26.43
C ARG A 254 4.73 8.29 26.44
N SER A 255 3.47 7.86 26.59
CA SER A 255 2.29 8.70 26.38
C SER A 255 1.43 8.84 27.64
N THR A 256 0.63 9.90 27.70
CA THR A 256 -0.33 10.14 28.78
C THR A 256 -1.70 9.53 28.48
N GLN A 257 -2.54 9.38 29.50
CA GLN A 257 -3.87 8.76 29.39
C GLN A 257 -4.74 9.33 28.25
N PRO A 258 -4.82 10.65 28.00
CA PRO A 258 -5.68 11.18 26.95
C PRO A 258 -5.29 10.71 25.54
N VAL A 259 -3.99 10.59 25.27
CA VAL A 259 -3.49 10.10 23.97
C VAL A 259 -3.81 8.62 23.81
N LEU A 260 -3.55 7.80 24.83
CA LEU A 260 -3.84 6.36 24.80
C LEU A 260 -5.34 6.09 24.68
N ALA A 261 -6.18 6.84 25.40
CA ALA A 261 -7.62 6.72 25.36
C ALA A 261 -8.20 7.07 23.97
N LEU A 262 -7.64 8.07 23.28
CA LEU A 262 -8.01 8.38 21.90
C LEU A 262 -7.64 7.21 20.98
N VAL A 263 -6.40 6.72 21.05
CA VAL A 263 -5.92 5.60 20.23
C VAL A 263 -6.84 4.39 20.41
N ASP A 264 -7.13 4.01 21.66
CA ASP A 264 -8.03 2.92 21.98
C ASP A 264 -9.46 3.18 21.47
N ALA A 265 -9.96 4.42 21.53
CA ALA A 265 -11.27 4.77 21.02
C ALA A 265 -11.36 4.69 19.48
N VAL A 266 -10.33 5.12 18.76
CA VAL A 266 -10.26 5.03 17.29
C VAL A 266 -10.29 3.58 16.85
N PHE A 267 -9.48 2.72 17.47
CA PHE A 267 -9.37 1.31 17.10
C PHE A 267 -10.48 0.41 17.69
N ARG A 268 -11.48 0.97 18.37
CA ARG A 268 -12.75 0.25 18.63
C ARG A 268 -13.62 0.14 17.39
N ASP A 269 -13.45 1.04 16.42
CA ASP A 269 -14.12 0.91 15.13
C ASP A 269 -13.49 -0.24 14.33
N PRO A 270 -14.25 -1.27 13.93
CA PRO A 270 -13.73 -2.39 13.15
C PRO A 270 -13.06 -1.96 11.84
N VAL A 271 -13.51 -0.86 11.22
CA VAL A 271 -12.92 -0.34 9.98
C VAL A 271 -11.52 0.23 10.24
N ALA A 272 -11.32 0.90 11.37
CA ALA A 272 -10.02 1.43 11.75
C ALA A 272 -9.09 0.33 12.29
N ALA A 273 -9.65 -0.71 12.92
CA ALA A 273 -8.91 -1.84 13.45
C ALA A 273 -8.39 -2.80 12.36
N ASP A 274 -9.02 -2.81 11.18
CA ASP A 274 -8.65 -3.68 10.07
C ASP A 274 -7.19 -3.47 9.65
N GLY A 275 -6.41 -4.55 9.69
CA GLY A 275 -4.97 -4.52 9.41
C GLY A 275 -4.08 -3.97 10.54
N VAL A 276 -4.64 -3.56 11.67
CA VAL A 276 -3.88 -3.05 12.84
C VAL A 276 -4.01 -4.03 14.01
N ALA A 277 -5.23 -4.27 14.50
CA ALA A 277 -5.45 -5.09 15.69
C ALA A 277 -6.61 -6.06 15.53
N GLU A 278 -6.55 -7.20 16.22
CA GLU A 278 -7.72 -8.06 16.35
C GLU A 278 -8.81 -7.35 17.18
N PRO A 279 -10.10 -7.43 16.78
CA PRO A 279 -11.18 -6.76 17.49
C PRO A 279 -11.19 -7.06 18.99
N GLY A 280 -11.19 -6.00 19.81
CA GLY A 280 -11.30 -6.09 21.27
C GLY A 280 -10.01 -6.44 22.03
N THR A 281 -8.86 -6.49 21.35
CA THR A 281 -7.58 -6.89 21.99
C THR A 281 -6.66 -5.72 22.35
N LEU A 282 -6.97 -4.51 21.90
CA LEU A 282 -6.13 -3.32 22.05
C LEU A 282 -6.59 -2.48 23.26
N VAL A 283 -5.85 -2.58 24.36
CA VAL A 283 -5.98 -1.72 25.54
C VAL A 283 -4.59 -1.30 25.94
N HIS A 284 -4.36 0.00 26.11
CA HIS A 284 -3.08 0.51 26.60
C HIS A 284 -3.23 1.09 28.00
N TYR A 285 -2.22 0.87 28.84
CA TYR A 285 -2.16 1.42 30.20
C TYR A 285 -1.04 2.46 30.29
N PRO A 286 -1.28 3.69 30.76
CA PRO A 286 -0.21 4.66 30.96
C PRO A 286 0.57 4.35 32.24
N ASP A 287 1.90 4.43 32.19
CA ASP A 287 2.71 4.58 33.42
C ASP A 287 2.63 6.03 33.95
N ARG A 288 2.39 6.98 33.05
CA ARG A 288 2.33 8.43 33.31
C ARG A 288 0.96 8.90 33.82
N GLU A 289 0.34 8.18 34.76
CA GLU A 289 -1.03 8.47 35.25
C GLU A 289 -1.21 9.89 35.80
N ARG A 290 -0.15 10.50 36.32
CA ARG A 290 -0.18 11.83 36.95
C ARG A 290 0.07 12.99 36.00
N PHE A 291 0.47 12.71 34.77
CA PHE A 291 0.80 13.76 33.80
C PHE A 291 -0.44 14.20 33.05
N ALA A 292 -0.63 15.51 32.94
CA ALA A 292 -1.70 16.08 32.15
C ALA A 292 -1.46 15.84 30.64
N GLY A 293 -2.55 15.85 29.87
CA GLY A 293 -2.52 15.79 28.42
C GLY A 293 -3.86 16.22 27.84
N SER A 294 -3.85 16.59 26.57
CA SER A 294 -5.05 16.87 25.80
C SER A 294 -4.90 16.32 24.39
N VAL A 295 -6.04 16.04 23.78
CA VAL A 295 -6.15 15.71 22.37
C VAL A 295 -7.22 16.63 21.82
N GLU A 296 -6.89 17.35 20.75
CA GLU A 296 -7.81 18.23 20.07
C GLU A 296 -8.05 17.75 18.64
N LEU A 297 -9.32 17.73 18.23
CA LEU A 297 -9.71 17.54 16.85
C LEU A 297 -10.16 18.88 16.29
N TRP A 298 -9.38 19.43 15.37
CA TRP A 298 -9.69 20.71 14.73
C TRP A 298 -10.68 20.53 13.57
N PRO A 299 -11.56 21.52 13.32
CA PRO A 299 -12.44 21.49 12.16
C PRO A 299 -11.63 21.53 10.86
N LEU A 300 -12.22 21.01 9.77
CA LEU A 300 -11.62 21.09 8.45
C LEU A 300 -11.46 22.55 8.02
N ALA A 301 -10.30 22.88 7.43
CA ALA A 301 -10.08 24.20 6.85
C ALA A 301 -11.10 24.44 5.71
N PRO A 302 -11.84 25.56 5.72
CA PRO A 302 -12.83 25.83 4.68
C PRO A 302 -12.13 26.03 3.33
N PRO A 303 -12.79 25.68 2.21
CA PRO A 303 -12.27 26.00 0.89
C PRO A 303 -12.19 27.53 0.75
N PRO A 304 -11.16 28.07 0.07
CA PRO A 304 -11.06 29.50 -0.16
C PRO A 304 -12.25 30.00 -0.97
N GLU A 305 -12.77 31.17 -0.61
CA GLU A 305 -13.79 31.83 -1.44
C GLU A 305 -13.17 32.22 -2.78
N PRO A 306 -13.82 31.90 -3.91
CA PRO A 306 -13.30 32.27 -5.21
C PRO A 306 -13.34 33.79 -5.34
N VAL A 307 -12.16 34.41 -5.41
CA VAL A 307 -12.04 35.82 -5.76
C VAL A 307 -12.53 35.97 -7.19
N LYS A 308 -13.69 36.61 -7.39
CA LYS A 308 -14.16 36.97 -8.71
C LYS A 308 -13.26 38.08 -9.24
N ALA A 309 -12.32 37.73 -10.12
CA ALA A 309 -11.58 38.73 -10.88
C ALA A 309 -12.57 39.45 -11.81
N GLU A 310 -12.61 40.78 -11.75
CA GLU A 310 -13.36 41.53 -12.76
C GLU A 310 -12.68 41.36 -14.13
N PRO A 311 -13.45 41.18 -15.21
CA PRO A 311 -12.90 41.10 -16.55
C PRO A 311 -12.07 42.36 -16.86
N TRP A 312 -10.86 42.18 -17.40
CA TRP A 312 -9.98 43.26 -17.89
C TRP A 312 -9.31 44.16 -16.83
N THR A 313 -9.41 43.83 -15.54
CA THR A 313 -8.56 44.47 -14.52
C THR A 313 -7.25 43.71 -14.33
N VAL A 314 -6.12 44.41 -14.52
CA VAL A 314 -4.81 43.92 -14.08
C VAL A 314 -4.75 44.08 -12.56
N PRO A 315 -4.63 42.99 -11.78
CA PRO A 315 -4.57 43.10 -10.33
C PRO A 315 -3.32 43.89 -9.91
N ALA A 316 -3.50 44.89 -9.04
CA ALA A 316 -2.39 45.66 -8.46
C ALA A 316 -1.54 44.82 -7.49
N GLU A 317 -2.13 43.75 -6.94
CA GLU A 317 -1.48 42.78 -6.07
C GLU A 317 -1.77 41.37 -6.59
N ASN A 318 -0.88 40.42 -6.28
CA ASN A 318 -1.21 39.01 -6.48
C ASN A 318 -2.47 38.69 -5.67
N LEU A 319 -3.59 38.43 -6.34
CA LEU A 319 -4.85 37.96 -5.74
C LEU A 319 -4.73 36.49 -5.26
N GLY A 320 -3.52 36.10 -4.84
CA GLY A 320 -3.06 34.73 -4.67
C GLY A 320 -4.16 33.88 -4.09
N LEU A 321 -4.66 32.95 -4.89
CA LEU A 321 -5.63 31.97 -4.44
C LEU A 321 -4.99 31.24 -3.25
N VAL A 322 -5.39 31.61 -2.04
CA VAL A 322 -4.88 30.96 -0.83
C VAL A 322 -5.43 29.56 -0.86
N SER A 323 -4.60 28.59 -1.24
CA SER A 323 -5.04 27.20 -1.30
C SER A 323 -5.49 26.73 0.10
N ALA A 324 -6.44 25.80 0.18
CA ALA A 324 -6.83 25.21 1.46
C ALA A 324 -5.64 24.64 2.28
N PRO A 325 -4.61 24.00 1.65
CA PRO A 325 -3.38 23.65 2.34
C PRO A 325 -2.62 24.83 2.94
N GLN A 326 -2.59 25.99 2.27
CA GLN A 326 -1.94 27.20 2.79
C GLN A 326 -2.71 27.74 4.00
N MET A 327 -4.05 27.80 3.95
CA MET A 327 -4.87 28.24 5.09
C MET A 327 -4.65 27.36 6.32
N LEU A 328 -4.62 26.03 6.13
CA LEU A 328 -4.32 25.10 7.21
C LEU A 328 -2.91 25.30 7.76
N ALA A 329 -1.92 25.48 6.87
CA ALA A 329 -0.53 25.72 7.26
C ALA A 329 -0.39 27.00 8.10
N ASP A 330 -1.07 28.08 7.71
CA ASP A 330 -1.08 29.34 8.45
C ASP A 330 -1.75 29.20 9.82
N ALA A 331 -2.86 28.48 9.91
CA ALA A 331 -3.54 28.21 11.18
C ALA A 331 -2.68 27.39 12.15
N VAL A 332 -2.05 26.31 11.65
CA VAL A 332 -1.14 25.46 12.44
C VAL A 332 0.09 26.24 12.88
N ALA A 333 0.74 26.98 11.98
CA ALA A 333 1.92 27.78 12.32
C ALA A 333 1.61 28.86 13.35
N GLU A 334 0.45 29.51 13.24
CA GLU A 334 0.01 30.52 14.19
C GLU A 334 -0.29 29.90 15.58
N SER A 335 -0.91 28.72 15.62
CA SER A 335 -1.14 28.03 16.89
C SER A 335 0.18 27.64 17.57
N ILE A 336 1.12 27.06 16.82
CA ILE A 336 2.45 26.70 17.34
C ILE A 336 3.16 27.94 17.90
N ARG A 337 3.13 29.05 17.16
CA ARG A 337 3.71 30.32 17.62
C ARG A 337 3.07 30.81 18.93
N ARG A 338 1.74 30.70 19.07
CA ARG A 338 1.05 31.09 20.31
C ARG A 338 1.43 30.20 21.48
N GLU A 339 1.49 28.89 21.29
CA GLU A 339 1.89 27.92 22.34
C GLU A 339 3.32 28.21 22.83
N LEU A 340 4.26 28.42 21.90
CA LEU A 340 5.64 28.78 22.24
C LEU A 340 5.71 30.14 22.96
N ALA A 341 4.92 31.13 22.52
CA ALA A 341 4.88 32.46 23.15
C ALA A 341 4.20 32.47 24.52
N ALA A 342 3.23 31.58 24.76
CA ALA A 342 2.58 31.42 26.06
C ALA A 342 3.54 30.89 27.12
N GLY A 343 4.66 30.27 26.71
CA GLY A 343 5.68 29.76 27.62
C GLY A 343 5.18 28.61 28.49
N GLY A 344 4.23 27.82 27.99
CA GLY A 344 3.73 26.63 28.67
C GLY A 344 4.89 25.73 29.08
N GLY A 345 4.89 25.27 30.34
CA GLY A 345 5.93 24.38 30.85
C GLY A 345 5.72 22.96 30.32
N LEU A 346 6.79 22.34 29.83
CA LEU A 346 6.85 20.90 29.61
C LEU A 346 7.09 20.22 30.96
N GLU A 347 6.01 19.90 31.68
CA GLU A 347 6.04 19.34 33.05
C GLU A 347 6.97 18.12 33.17
N SER A 348 7.02 17.26 32.14
CA SER A 348 7.89 16.07 32.12
C SER A 348 9.40 16.34 32.15
N GLN A 349 9.84 17.54 31.74
CA GLN A 349 11.25 17.92 31.71
C GLN A 349 11.55 19.16 32.56
N ASP A 350 10.55 19.68 33.29
CA ASP A 350 10.66 20.86 34.14
C ASP A 350 11.33 22.07 33.45
N ARG A 351 10.94 22.31 32.19
CA ARG A 351 11.44 23.44 31.40
C ARG A 351 10.35 24.02 30.50
N PRO A 352 10.50 25.27 30.00
CA PRO A 352 9.60 25.82 29.00
C PRO A 352 9.56 24.96 27.73
N LEU A 353 8.40 24.95 27.06
CA LEU A 353 8.21 24.36 25.74
C LEU A 353 9.15 25.02 24.72
N ASP A 354 9.88 24.21 23.96
CA ASP A 354 10.72 24.65 22.86
C ASP A 354 10.17 24.14 21.52
N ALA A 355 10.55 24.77 20.41
CA ALA A 355 10.15 24.37 19.08
C ALA A 355 10.57 22.92 18.75
N GLY A 356 11.68 22.45 19.35
CA GLY A 356 12.15 21.07 19.23
C GLY A 356 11.22 20.01 19.85
N ASP A 357 10.26 20.42 20.69
CA ASP A 357 9.29 19.52 21.33
C ASP A 357 8.04 19.28 20.47
N ILE A 358 7.90 20.01 19.37
CA ILE A 358 6.71 19.98 18.50
C ILE A 358 7.03 19.18 17.24
N LEU A 359 6.31 18.08 17.03
CA LEU A 359 6.42 17.25 15.83
C LEU A 359 5.12 17.31 15.01
N VAL A 360 5.22 17.70 13.75
CA VAL A 360 4.09 17.69 12.80
C VAL A 360 4.22 16.49 11.86
N LEU A 361 3.34 15.51 12.01
CA LEU A 361 3.30 14.32 11.15
C LEU A 361 2.41 14.55 9.93
N VAL A 362 2.94 14.29 8.74
CA VAL A 362 2.21 14.36 7.47
C VAL A 362 2.35 13.06 6.69
N ARG A 363 1.27 12.60 6.05
CA ARG A 363 1.27 11.34 5.28
C ARG A 363 2.20 11.40 4.06
N ARG A 364 2.28 12.55 3.40
CA ARG A 364 3.12 12.79 2.23
C ARG A 364 3.71 14.18 2.30
N ARG A 365 4.96 14.32 1.86
CA ARG A 365 5.63 15.61 1.68
C ARG A 365 5.08 16.25 0.40
N GLY A 366 3.93 16.93 0.53
CA GLY A 366 3.24 17.59 -0.56
C GLY A 366 3.18 19.11 -0.38
N ALA A 367 2.26 19.75 -1.10
CA ALA A 367 2.06 21.21 -1.06
C ALA A 367 1.83 21.75 0.37
N PHE A 368 1.10 21.03 1.22
CA PHE A 368 0.86 21.40 2.61
C PHE A 368 2.15 21.51 3.43
N ALA A 369 3.04 20.52 3.32
CA ALA A 369 4.27 20.49 4.11
C ALA A 369 5.16 21.71 3.75
N ASN A 370 5.30 21.99 2.45
CA ASN A 370 6.05 23.16 1.98
C ASN A 370 5.41 24.48 2.42
N ALA A 371 4.07 24.57 2.38
CA ALA A 371 3.33 25.72 2.88
C ALA A 371 3.55 25.94 4.38
N LEU A 372 3.55 24.87 5.18
CA LEU A 372 3.77 24.91 6.62
C LEU A 372 5.17 25.40 6.98
N VAL A 373 6.22 24.88 6.32
CA VAL A 373 7.60 25.36 6.56
C VAL A 373 7.73 26.85 6.24
N ARG A 374 7.12 27.33 5.15
CA ARG A 374 7.10 28.76 4.83
C ARG A 374 6.34 29.57 5.88
N ALA A 375 5.17 29.10 6.31
CA ALA A 375 4.33 29.76 7.30
C ALA A 375 5.00 29.86 8.68
N LEU A 376 5.77 28.83 9.09
CA LEU A 376 6.58 28.82 10.31
C LEU A 376 7.74 29.80 10.22
N LYS A 377 8.51 29.77 9.10
CA LYS A 377 9.62 30.71 8.87
C LYS A 377 9.16 32.17 8.82
N ALA A 378 8.02 32.46 8.20
CA ALA A 378 7.44 33.81 8.15
C ALA A 378 7.01 34.35 9.52
N ARG A 379 6.91 33.47 10.53
CA ARG A 379 6.53 33.78 11.92
C ARG A 379 7.69 33.61 12.90
N ASP A 380 8.92 33.50 12.40
CA ASP A 380 10.14 33.29 13.17
C ASP A 380 10.10 32.06 14.10
N VAL A 381 9.32 31.03 13.74
CA VAL A 381 9.31 29.75 14.47
C VAL A 381 10.43 28.85 13.94
N PRO A 382 11.37 28.40 14.77
CA PRO A 382 12.41 27.46 14.35
C PRO A 382 11.79 26.17 13.82
N VAL A 383 12.21 25.76 12.62
CA VAL A 383 11.73 24.53 11.99
C VAL A 383 12.91 23.77 11.39
N ALA A 384 13.06 22.50 11.76
CA ALA A 384 13.93 21.59 11.02
C ALA A 384 13.32 21.42 9.62
N GLY A 385 14.02 21.93 8.60
CA GLY A 385 13.49 21.97 7.24
C GLY A 385 13.00 20.60 6.76
N LEU A 386 11.96 20.61 5.93
CA LEU A 386 11.73 19.51 5.00
C LEU A 386 12.92 19.56 4.04
N ASP A 387 13.97 18.77 4.24
CA ASP A 387 14.56 17.98 3.15
C ASP A 387 15.96 17.40 3.39
N ARG A 388 16.12 16.24 2.74
CA ARG A 388 17.33 15.91 1.97
C ARG A 388 17.42 16.92 0.83
N LEU A 389 18.13 18.03 1.04
CA LEU A 389 18.35 19.02 0.00
C LEU A 389 18.93 18.32 -1.23
N ALA A 390 18.28 18.43 -2.39
CA ALA A 390 18.91 18.08 -3.66
C ALA A 390 20.04 19.08 -3.88
N LEU A 391 21.24 18.74 -3.39
CA LEU A 391 22.39 19.65 -3.38
C LEU A 391 22.65 20.21 -4.77
N THR A 392 22.50 19.38 -5.82
CA THR A 392 22.66 19.76 -7.23
C THR A 392 21.65 20.80 -7.75
N GLU A 393 20.54 21.03 -7.05
CA GLU A 393 19.54 22.04 -7.41
C GLU A 393 19.75 23.37 -6.67
N GLN A 394 20.67 23.41 -5.70
CA GLN A 394 21.02 24.64 -5.02
C GLN A 394 21.86 25.51 -5.94
N ILE A 395 21.46 26.78 -6.12
CA ILE A 395 22.16 27.74 -6.99
C ILE A 395 23.65 27.78 -6.67
N ALA A 396 24.02 27.84 -5.39
CA ALA A 396 25.42 27.86 -4.97
C ALA A 396 26.22 26.60 -5.40
N VAL A 397 25.57 25.43 -5.44
CA VAL A 397 26.21 24.19 -5.90
C VAL A 397 26.30 24.16 -7.42
N GLN A 398 25.28 24.65 -8.13
CA GLN A 398 25.31 24.78 -9.58
C GLN A 398 26.42 25.73 -10.03
N ASP A 399 26.62 26.84 -9.32
CA ASP A 399 27.72 27.78 -9.59
C ASP A 399 29.08 27.10 -9.40
N VAL A 400 29.25 26.31 -8.34
CA VAL A 400 30.49 25.55 -8.09
C VAL A 400 30.72 24.48 -9.15
N LEU A 401 29.68 23.74 -9.55
CA LEU A 401 29.80 22.73 -10.60
C LEU A 401 30.16 23.37 -11.95
N ALA A 402 29.51 24.49 -12.31
CA ALA A 402 29.83 25.24 -13.52
C ALA A 402 31.27 25.78 -13.50
N ALA A 403 31.77 26.20 -12.33
CA ALA A 403 33.17 26.60 -12.17
C ALA A 403 34.14 25.42 -12.33
N CYS A 404 33.80 24.24 -11.80
CA CYS A 404 34.59 23.02 -11.98
C CYS A 404 34.60 22.54 -13.45
N ASP A 405 33.50 22.67 -14.18
CA ASP A 405 33.40 22.29 -15.60
C ASP A 405 34.17 23.24 -16.52
N ALA A 406 34.39 24.50 -16.09
CA ALA A 406 35.11 25.51 -16.86
C ALA A 406 36.64 25.46 -16.71
N VAL A 407 37.14 24.71 -15.72
CA VAL A 407 38.57 24.50 -15.42
C VAL A 407 39.02 23.18 -16.01
#